data_AF-A0A401G0J8-F1
#
_entry.id   AF-A0A401G0J8-F1
#
_cell.length_a   1.000
_cell.length_b   1.000
_cell.length_c   1.000
_cell.angle_alpha   90.00
_cell.angle_beta   90.00
_cell.angle_gamma   90.00
#
_symmetry.space_group_name_H-M   'P 1'
#
loop_
_entity.id
_entity.type
_entity.pdbx_description
1 polymer ?
#
loop_
_entity_poly.entity_id
_entity_poly.type
_entity_poly.pdbx_seq_one_letter_code
_entity_poly.pdbx_strand_id
1 'polypeptide(L)' 'MEKPVIIYGKERCPYTRKARAAWPNHKYIDVIEDQSKIEEMLRLSGGQRKIPVIVEGDRITVGYGGGA' A
#
# COMPACT_ATOMS: atom_id res chain seq x y z
N MET A 1 -18.79 10.40 -2.85
CA MET A 1 -17.94 10.13 -1.68
C MET A 1 -16.67 9.49 -2.17
N GLU A 2 -15.57 10.23 -2.18
CA GLU A 2 -14.25 9.68 -2.55
C GLU A 2 -13.82 8.71 -1.46
N LYS A 3 -13.61 7.44 -1.83
CA LYS A 3 -13.13 6.44 -0.88
C LYS A 3 -11.68 6.77 -0.54
N PRO A 4 -11.30 6.87 0.75
CA PRO A 4 -9.92 7.13 1.12
C PRO A 4 -9.04 5.98 0.64
N VAL A 5 -8.11 6.27 -0.25
CA VAL A 5 -7.14 5.29 -0.74
C VAL A 5 -5.94 5.32 0.18
N ILE A 6 -5.58 4.20 0.80
CA ILE A 6 -4.40 4.09 1.66
C ILE A 6 -3.38 3.21 0.95
N ILE A 7 -2.15 3.71 0.80
CA ILE A 7 -1.06 2.98 0.15
C ILE A 7 0.01 2.74 1.21
N TYR A 8 0.12 1.50 1.64
CA TYR A 8 1.19 1.02 2.49
C TYR A 8 2.35 0.57 1.59
N GLY A 9 3.54 1.09 1.83
CA GLY A 9 4.69 0.71 1.03
C GLY A 9 5.98 1.26 1.58
N LYS A 10 6.99 1.26 0.71
CA LYS A 10 8.29 1.87 0.97
C LYS A 10 8.54 2.95 -0.06
N GLU A 11 9.02 4.11 0.38
CA GLU A 11 9.22 5.29 -0.47
C GLU A 11 10.20 4.98 -1.61
N ARG A 12 11.28 4.28 -1.25
CA ARG A 12 12.37 3.90 -2.16
C ARG A 12 11.99 2.82 -3.18
N CYS A 13 10.74 2.34 -3.20
CA CYS A 13 10.32 1.29 -4.12
C CYS A 13 9.67 1.91 -5.38
N PRO A 14 10.11 1.52 -6.60
CA PRO A 14 9.54 2.03 -7.84
C PRO A 14 8.05 1.69 -7.99
N TYR A 15 7.62 0.54 -7.45
CA TYR A 15 6.23 0.11 -7.44
C TYR A 15 5.33 1.04 -6.60
N THR A 16 5.80 1.47 -5.43
CA THR A 16 5.11 2.46 -4.60
C THR A 16 4.93 3.77 -5.35
N ARG A 17 5.97 4.29 -6.02
CA ARG A 17 5.86 5.53 -6.82
C ARG A 17 4.81 5.42 -7.91
N LYS A 18 4.75 4.29 -8.62
CA LYS A 18 3.71 4.03 -9.63
C LYS A 18 2.32 4.01 -9.01
N ALA A 19 2.14 3.39 -7.84
CA ALA A 19 0.86 3.40 -7.14
C ALA A 19 0.47 4.83 -6.74
N ARG A 20 1.37 5.57 -6.09
CA ARG A 20 1.14 6.97 -5.70
C ARG A 20 0.78 7.88 -6.88
N ALA A 21 1.31 7.61 -8.08
CA ALA A 21 0.97 8.35 -9.29
C ALA A 21 -0.41 7.99 -9.86
N ALA A 22 -0.88 6.76 -9.67
CA ALA A 22 -2.19 6.30 -10.16
C ALA A 22 -3.36 6.85 -9.32
N TRP A 23 -3.13 7.11 -8.03
CA TRP A 23 -4.14 7.69 -7.14
C TRP A 23 -3.67 9.06 -6.65
N PRO A 24 -4.21 10.20 -7.10
CA PRO A 24 -3.77 11.51 -6.61
C PRO A 24 -4.20 11.79 -5.16
N ASN A 25 -5.38 11.33 -4.73
CA ASN A 25 -5.91 11.46 -3.37
C ASN A 25 -5.66 10.21 -2.52
N HIS A 26 -4.40 9.82 -2.36
CA HIS A 26 -4.01 8.68 -1.51
C HIS A 26 -3.31 9.12 -0.24
N LYS A 27 -3.48 8.33 0.82
CA LYS A 27 -2.71 8.39 2.06
C LYS A 27 -1.56 7.40 1.97
N TYR A 28 -0.36 7.90 1.79
CA TYR A 28 0.85 7.07 1.79
C TYR A 28 1.31 6.81 3.23
N ILE A 29 1.61 5.54 3.55
CA ILE A 29 2.13 5.11 4.85
C ILE A 29 3.40 4.30 4.61
N ASP A 30 4.53 4.74 5.17
CA ASP A 30 5.79 4.01 5.10
C ASP A 30 5.86 2.96 6.21
N VAL A 31 5.80 1.69 5.83
CA VAL A 31 5.86 0.58 6.77
C VAL A 31 7.29 0.29 7.25
N ILE A 32 8.32 0.88 6.65
CA ILE A 32 9.70 0.75 7.10
C ILE A 32 9.97 1.69 8.27
N GLU A 33 9.43 2.92 8.21
CA GLU A 33 9.53 3.88 9.31
C GLU A 33 8.59 3.51 10.46
N ASP A 34 7.34 3.18 10.15
CA ASP A 34 6.34 2.77 11.14
C ASP A 34 6.18 1.24 11.21
N GLN A 35 6.96 0.61 12.08
CA GLN A 35 6.86 -0.84 12.30
C GLN A 35 5.47 -1.28 12.78
N SER A 36 4.76 -0.43 13.54
CA SER A 36 3.38 -0.69 13.95
C SER A 36 2.41 -0.81 12.77
N LYS A 37 2.75 -0.20 11.62
CA LYS A 37 1.97 -0.30 10.38
C LYS A 37 2.32 -1.55 9.56
N ILE A 38 3.42 -2.24 9.87
CA ILE A 38 3.75 -3.54 9.27
C ILE A 38 2.71 -4.58 9.67
N GLU A 39 2.33 -4.64 10.94
CA GLU A 39 1.31 -5.59 11.41
C GLU A 39 -0.05 -5.32 10.78
N GLU A 40 -0.44 -4.05 10.67
CA GLU A 40 -1.68 -3.64 9.99
C GLU A 40 -1.64 -4.01 8.51
N MET A 41 -0.54 -3.69 7.81
CA MET A 41 -0.32 -4.06 6.42
C MET A 41 -0.38 -5.59 6.22
N LEU A 42 0.24 -6.37 7.11
CA LEU A 42 0.22 -7.83 7.08
C LEU A 42 -1.20 -8.39 7.24
N ARG A 43 -2.01 -7.83 8.15
CA ARG A 43 -3.41 -8.23 8.30
C ARG A 43 -4.21 -7.93 7.04
N LEU A 44 -4.01 -6.75 6.45
CA LEU A 44 -4.67 -6.33 5.21
C LEU A 44 -4.26 -7.19 4.01
N SER A 45 -2.98 -7.55 3.91
CA SER A 45 -2.44 -8.36 2.80
C SER A 45 -2.61 -9.87 2.99
N GLY A 46 -3.29 -10.32 4.04
CA GLY A 46 -3.49 -11.75 4.33
C GLY A 46 -2.19 -12.48 4.69
N GLY A 47 -1.27 -11.80 5.37
CA GLY A 47 0.04 -12.33 5.78
C GLY A 47 1.13 -12.20 4.71
N GLN A 48 0.81 -11.63 3.54
CA GLN A 48 1.79 -11.46 2.48
C GLN A 48 2.62 -10.18 2.71
N ARG A 49 3.94 -10.32 2.92
CA ARG A 49 4.87 -9.18 2.90
C ARG A 49 5.15 -8.68 1.48
N LYS A 50 4.09 -8.39 0.71
CA LYS A 50 4.19 -7.80 -0.62
C LYS A 50 3.79 -6.33 -0.55
N ILE A 51 4.68 -5.46 -1.01
CA ILE A 51 4.44 -4.02 -1.12
C ILE A 51 4.46 -3.60 -2.60
N PRO A 52 3.73 -2.54 -2.98
CA PRO A 52 2.82 -1.74 -2.14
C PRO A 52 1.46 -2.44 -1.93
N VAL A 53 0.83 -2.21 -0.77
CA VAL A 53 -0.55 -2.62 -0.47
C VAL A 53 -1.45 -1.39 -0.56
N ILE A 54 -2.42 -1.44 -1.47
CA ILE A 54 -3.36 -0.36 -1.73
C ILE A 54 -4.72 -0.79 -1.16
N VAL A 55 -5.32 0.05 -0.34
CA VAL A 55 -6.63 -0.16 0.28
C VAL A 55 -7.56 0.94 -0.19
N GLU A 56 -8.60 0.56 -0.92
CA GLU A 56 -9.62 1.47 -1.49
C GLU A 56 -10.98 1.13 -0.88
N GLY A 57 -11.23 1.56 0.35
CA GLY A 57 -12.38 1.11 1.13
C GLY A 57 -12.31 -0.40 1.35
N ASP A 58 -13.26 -1.16 0.80
CA ASP A 58 -13.32 -2.63 0.91
C ASP A 58 -12.38 -3.37 -0.04
N ARG A 59 -11.77 -2.69 -1.02
CA ARG A 59 -10.89 -3.34 -1.99
C ARG A 59 -9.44 -3.25 -1.52
N ILE A 60 -8.82 -4.40 -1.27
CA ILE A 60 -7.40 -4.48 -0.94
C ILE A 60 -6.65 -5.07 -2.13
N THR A 61 -5.66 -4.34 -2.63
CA THR A 61 -4.79 -4.74 -3.72
C THR A 61 -3.36 -4.86 -3.21
N VAL A 62 -2.80 -6.05 -3.23
CA VAL A 62 -1.44 -6.32 -2.76
C VAL A 62 -0.50 -6.45 -3.97
N GLY A 63 0.57 -5.67 -4.00
CA GLY A 63 1.59 -5.70 -5.05
C GLY A 63 1.14 -4.95 -6.32
N TYR A 64 1.34 -3.63 -6.34
CA TYR A 64 1.10 -2.83 -7.54
C TYR A 64 2.23 -2.99 -8.56
N GLY A 65 1.93 -3.48 -9.76
CA GLY A 65 2.88 -3.54 -10.88
C GLY A 65 3.69 -4.83 -11.03
N GLY A 66 3.30 -5.91 -10.34
CA GLY A 66 3.64 -7.29 -10.72
C GLY A 66 5.14 -7.62 -10.82
N GLY A 67 5.72 -8.04 -9.70
CA GLY A 67 6.77 -9.07 -9.74
C GLY A 67 6.14 -10.36 -9.23
N ALA A 68 5.97 -11.35 -10.11
CA ALA A 68 5.64 -12.72 -9.70
C ALA A 68 6.68 -13.20 -8.68
#